data_AF-A8GPN1-F1
#
_entry.id   AF-A8GPN1-F1
#
_cell.length_a   1.000
_cell.length_b   1.000
_cell.length_c   1.000
_cell.angle_alpha   90.00
_cell.angle_beta   90.00
_cell.angle_gamma   90.00
#
_symmetry.space_group_name_H-M   'P 1'
#
loop_
_entity.id
_entity.type
_entity.pdbx_description
1 polymer ?
#
loop_
_entity_poly.entity_id
_entity_poly.type
_entity_poly.pdbx_seq_one_letter_code
_entity_poly.pdbx_strand_id
1 'polypeptide(L)' 'MDKVYVDHTSVIVDRQKQKSMAIISLEDHHSIEETLYLFKSLKNAERLKRAINDFEENKNFRNQYSSRNFEEIME' A
#
# COMPACT_ATOMS: atom_id res chain seq x y z
N MET A 1 21.69 10.14 -2.59
CA MET A 1 20.30 9.74 -2.91
C MET A 1 19.95 8.42 -2.26
N ASP A 2 20.91 7.53 -2.07
CA ASP A 2 20.74 6.19 -1.46
C ASP A 2 19.95 6.20 -0.14
N LYS A 3 20.12 7.24 0.69
CA LYS A 3 19.36 7.38 1.94
C LYS A 3 17.83 7.49 1.75
N VAL A 4 17.38 8.12 0.67
CA VAL A 4 15.95 8.25 0.34
C VAL A 4 15.37 6.88 -0.03
N TYR A 5 16.15 6.06 -0.74
CA TYR A 5 15.75 4.73 -1.17
C TYR A 5 15.83 3.70 -0.03
N VAL A 6 16.91 3.69 0.75
CA VAL A 6 17.14 2.69 1.80
C VAL A 6 16.27 2.95 3.03
N ASP A 7 16.17 4.21 3.46
CA ASP A 7 15.46 4.53 4.71
C ASP A 7 13.98 4.88 4.46
N HIS A 8 13.51 4.87 3.20
CA HIS A 8 12.17 5.36 2.80
C HIS A 8 11.84 6.74 3.41
N THR A 9 12.83 7.65 3.42
CA THR A 9 12.72 8.99 4.00
C THR A 9 12.69 10.06 2.91
N SER A 10 11.88 11.11 3.13
CA SER A 10 11.89 12.28 2.24
C SER A 10 13.02 13.24 2.57
N VAL A 11 13.62 13.82 1.52
CA VAL A 11 14.59 14.92 1.65
C VAL A 11 13.95 16.20 1.13
N ILE A 12 13.86 17.22 1.99
CA ILE A 12 13.35 18.55 1.62
C ILE A 12 14.51 19.40 1.11
N VAL A 13 14.37 19.88 -0.11
CA VAL A 13 15.28 20.84 -0.74
C VAL A 13 14.63 22.22 -0.67
N ASP A 14 15.08 23.03 0.27
CA ASP A 14 14.65 24.43 0.36
C ASP A 14 15.48 25.32 -0.56
N ARG A 15 14.79 26.14 -1.37
CA ARG A 15 15.43 26.94 -2.42
C ARG A 15 15.13 28.42 -2.16
N GLN A 16 16.17 29.19 -1.87
CA GLN A 16 16.03 30.62 -1.63
C GLN A 16 15.35 31.29 -2.83
N LYS A 17 14.25 32.02 -2.56
CA LYS A 17 13.40 32.72 -3.55
C LYS A 17 12.64 31.82 -4.53
N GLN A 18 12.54 30.51 -4.27
CA GLN A 18 11.74 29.58 -5.07
C GLN A 18 10.90 28.67 -4.16
N LYS A 19 10.01 27.86 -4.76
CA LYS A 19 9.23 26.87 -4.00
C LYS A 19 10.15 25.73 -3.55
N SER A 20 10.06 25.35 -2.28
CA SER A 20 10.73 24.18 -1.72
C SER A 20 10.18 22.91 -2.38
N MET A 21 10.99 21.86 -2.47
CA MET A 21 10.60 20.58 -3.07
C MET A 21 10.98 19.42 -2.16
N ALA A 22 10.24 18.32 -2.23
CA ALA A 22 10.59 17.06 -1.57
C ALA A 22 11.07 16.05 -2.60
N ILE A 23 12.11 15.32 -2.25
CA ILE A 23 12.62 14.17 -3.01
C ILE A 23 12.27 12.92 -2.22
N ILE A 24 11.58 11.98 -2.87
CA ILE A 24 11.22 10.66 -2.36
C ILE A 24 11.65 9.59 -3.36
N SER A 25 11.70 8.33 -2.93
CA SER A 25 11.96 7.24 -3.85
C SER A 25 10.79 7.10 -4.83
N LEU A 26 11.05 6.54 -6.02
CA LEU A 26 9.99 6.30 -6.99
C LEU A 26 8.96 5.29 -6.46
N GLU A 27 9.42 4.32 -5.68
CA GLU A 27 8.57 3.32 -5.02
C GLU A 27 7.63 3.97 -4.00
N ASP A 28 8.12 4.89 -3.18
CA ASP A 28 7.29 5.64 -2.23
C ASP A 28 6.28 6.52 -2.96
N HIS A 29 6.69 7.15 -4.07
CA HIS A 29 5.79 7.94 -4.89
C HIS A 29 4.61 7.11 -5.40
N HIS A 30 4.87 5.94 -6.01
CA HIS A 30 3.82 5.04 -6.48
C HIS A 30 2.94 4.52 -5.33
N SER A 31 3.55 4.14 -4.20
CA SER A 31 2.83 3.67 -3.02
C SER A 31 1.86 4.73 -2.47
N ILE A 32 2.28 6.00 -2.48
CA ILE A 32 1.43 7.14 -2.12
C ILE A 32 0.30 7.31 -3.13
N GLU A 33 0.58 7.28 -4.44
CA GLU A 33 -0.43 7.40 -5.49
C GLU A 33 -1.50 6.30 -5.41
N GLU A 34 -1.08 5.05 -5.21
CA GLU A 34 -1.99 3.91 -5.05
C GLU A 34 -2.84 4.04 -3.79
N THR A 35 -2.23 4.46 -2.67
CA THR A 35 -2.97 4.72 -1.43
C THR A 35 -4.00 5.81 -1.65
N LEU A 36 -3.63 6.94 -2.26
CA LEU A 36 -4.55 8.02 -2.59
C LEU A 36 -5.67 7.55 -3.53
N TYR A 37 -5.34 6.71 -4.51
CA TYR A 37 -6.31 6.12 -5.42
C TYR A 37 -7.33 5.24 -4.67
N LEU A 38 -6.87 4.34 -3.80
CA LEU A 38 -7.74 3.49 -2.98
C LEU A 38 -8.63 4.31 -2.04
N PHE A 39 -8.13 5.43 -1.53
CA PHE A 39 -8.87 6.30 -0.62
C PHE A 39 -9.75 7.35 -1.32
N LYS A 40 -9.68 7.47 -2.66
CA LYS A 40 -10.41 8.49 -3.44
C LYS A 40 -11.92 8.42 -3.30
N SER A 41 -12.48 7.23 -3.06
CA SER A 41 -13.91 7.04 -2.80
C SER A 41 -14.13 6.69 -1.34
N LEU A 42 -14.98 7.46 -0.64
CA LEU A 42 -15.34 7.19 0.75
C LEU A 42 -15.82 5.75 0.96
N LYS A 43 -16.68 5.26 0.05
CA LYS A 43 -17.18 3.89 0.08
C LYS A 43 -16.06 2.85 -0.03
N ASN A 44 -15.05 3.09 -0.88
CA ASN A 44 -13.92 2.17 -1.01
C ASN A 44 -13.00 2.23 0.21
N ALA A 45 -12.73 3.44 0.73
CA ALA A 45 -11.94 3.63 1.93
C ALA A 45 -12.55 2.92 3.15
N GLU A 46 -13.87 3.05 3.36
CA GLU A 46 -14.59 2.34 4.43
C GLU A 46 -14.52 0.82 4.26
N ARG A 47 -14.71 0.33 3.03
CA ARG A 47 -14.61 -1.10 2.72
C ARG A 47 -13.20 -1.64 3.02
N LEU A 48 -12.17 -0.91 2.61
CA LEU A 48 -10.77 -1.30 2.82
C LEU A 48 -10.42 -1.30 4.31
N LYS A 49 -10.79 -0.24 5.05
CA LYS A 49 -10.59 -0.17 6.51
C LYS A 49 -11.26 -1.34 7.23
N ARG A 50 -12.50 -1.66 6.88
CA ARG A 50 -13.19 -2.82 7.45
C ARG A 50 -12.47 -4.13 7.14
N ALA A 51 -12.02 -4.33 5.90
CA ALA A 51 -11.28 -5.54 5.52
C ALA A 51 -9.96 -5.70 6.30
N ILE A 52 -9.24 -4.60 6.54
CA ILE A 52 -8.03 -4.59 7.38
C ILE A 52 -8.38 -4.99 8.82
N ASN A 53 -9.38 -4.33 9.42
CA ASN A 53 -9.80 -4.65 10.79
C ASN A 53 -10.25 -6.11 10.93
N ASP A 54 -11.04 -6.60 9.98
CA ASP A 54 -11.50 -7.99 10.02
C ASP A 54 -10.33 -8.99 9.90
N PHE A 55 -9.32 -8.67 9.08
CA PHE A 55 -8.10 -9.46 8.99
C PHE A 55 -7.30 -9.45 10.31
N GLU A 56 -7.10 -8.27 10.92
CA GLU A 56 -6.41 -8.12 12.21
C GLU A 56 -7.13 -8.84 13.36
N GLU A 57 -8.47 -8.84 13.33
CA GLU A 57 -9.32 -9.56 14.29
C GLU A 57 -9.39 -11.07 14.00
N ASN A 58 -8.58 -11.59 13.06
CA ASN A 58 -8.58 -13.00 12.64
C ASN A 58 -9.96 -13.51 12.22
N LYS A 59 -10.82 -12.63 11.70
CA LYS A 59 -12.08 -13.05 11.07
C LYS A 59 -11.71 -13.68 9.73
N ASN A 60 -11.38 -14.97 9.79
CA ASN A 60 -10.94 -15.78 8.66
C ASN A 60 -11.97 -15.72 7.52
N PHE A 61 -11.63 -15.00 6.44
CA PHE A 61 -12.36 -15.09 5.18
C PHE A 61 -11.94 -16.37 4.48
N ARG A 62 -12.49 -17.52 4.91
CA ARG A 62 -12.31 -18.79 4.20
C ARG A 62 -12.86 -18.62 2.80
N ASN A 63 -11.97 -18.58 1.82
CA ASN A 63 -12.36 -18.61 0.43
C ASN A 63 -12.78 -20.03 0.08
N GLN A 64 -13.99 -20.18 -0.47
CA GLN A 64 -14.54 -21.44 -0.98
C GLN A 64 -13.70 -22.10 -2.09
N TYR A 65 -12.68 -21.41 -2.62
CA TYR A 65 -11.70 -21.96 -3.56
C TYR A 65 -10.46 -22.59 -2.91
N SER A 66 -10.23 -22.39 -1.60
CA SER A 66 -9.07 -22.98 -0.91
C SER A 66 -9.24 -24.46 -0.56
N SER A 67 -10.42 -25.05 -0.82
CA SER A 67 -10.72 -26.46 -0.57
C SER A 67 -10.76 -27.32 -1.84
N ARG A 68 -10.39 -26.79 -3.02
CA ARG A 68 -10.18 -27.65 -4.19
C ARG A 68 -8.75 -28.18 -4.18
N ASN A 69 -8.61 -29.34 -3.53
CA ASN A 69 -7.65 -30.42 -3.76
C ASN A 69 -6.32 -30.03 -4.42
N PHE A 70 -5.31 -29.77 -3.58
CA PHE A 70 -3.90 -29.90 -4.00
C PHE A 70 -3.50 -31.36 -4.30
N GLU A 71 -4.38 -32.34 -4.02
CA GLU A 71 -4.15 -33.77 -4.33
C GLU A 71 -4.43 -34.14 -5.80
N GLU A 72 -5.06 -33.29 -6.60
CA GLU A 72 -5.40 -33.57 -8.01
C GLU A 72 -4.29 -33.22 -9.02
N ILE A 73 -3.14 -32.69 -8.57
CA ILE A 73 -2.05 -32.21 -9.46
C ILE A 73 -0.82 -33.14 -9.45
N MET A 74 -0.89 -34.30 -8.79
CA MET A 74 0.24 -35.26 -8.71
C MET A 74 -0.13 -36.69 -9.14
N GLU A 75 -0.98 -36.83 -10.17
CA GLU A 75 -1.10 -38.07 -10.94
C GLU A 75 -0.84 -37.82 -12.44
#